data_AF-M1X4I6-F1
#
_entry.id   AF-M1X4I6-F1
#
_cell.length_a   1.000
_cell.length_b   1.000
_cell.length_c   1.000
_cell.angle_alpha   90.00
_cell.angle_beta   90.00
_cell.angle_gamma   90.00
#
_symmetry.space_group_name_H-M   'P 1'
#
loop_
_entity.id
_entity.type
_entity.pdbx_description
1 polymer ?
#
loop_
_entity_poly.entity_id
_entity_poly.type
_entity_poly.pdbx_seq_one_letter_code
_entity_poly.pdbx_strand_id
1 'polypeptide(L)' 'DVALMTGSGPTVFSMCSTEKKADRVFNSMKGFCKEVYKVRLLR' A
#
# COMPACT_ATOMS: atom_id res chain seq x y z
N ASP A 1 -7.04 -9.18 -2.29
CA ASP A 1 -5.77 -8.43 -2.25
C ASP A 1 -4.89 -9.05 -1.17
N VAL A 2 -3.63 -9.32 -1.49
CA VAL A 2 -2.65 -9.93 -0.56
C VAL A 2 -1.78 -8.81 -0.01
N ALA A 3 -1.61 -8.78 1.31
CA ALA A 3 -0.69 -7.87 1.98
C ALA A 3 0.50 -8.68 2.52
N LEU A 4 1.72 -8.18 2.32
CA LEU A 4 2.97 -8.83 2.74
C LEU A 4 3.84 -7.85 3.53
N MET A 5 4.48 -8.34 4.58
CA MET A 5 5.55 -7.60 5.23
C MET A 5 6.83 -7.67 4.39
N THR A 6 7.55 -6.56 4.32
CA THR A 6 8.90 -6.54 3.73
C THR A 6 9.92 -6.95 4.80
N GLY A 7 10.59 -8.09 4.62
CA GLY A 7 11.65 -8.54 5.53
C GLY A 7 11.15 -8.73 6.98
N SER A 8 11.88 -8.15 7.94
CA SER A 8 11.54 -8.17 9.38
C SER A 8 10.43 -7.18 9.79
N GLY A 9 9.85 -6.43 8.84
CA GLY A 9 8.88 -5.37 9.14
C GLY A 9 9.53 -4.09 9.70
N PRO A 10 8.72 -3.06 10.06
CA PRO A 10 7.25 -3.04 10.13
C PRO A 10 6.54 -2.70 8.79
N THR A 11 7.31 -2.46 7.73
CA THR A 11 6.76 -2.02 6.43
C THR A 11 5.96 -3.13 5.76
N VAL A 12 4.76 -2.77 5.29
CA VAL A 12 3.84 -3.66 4.57
C VAL A 12 3.60 -3.09 3.17
N PHE A 13 3.51 -3.97 2.19
CA PHE A 13 3.09 -3.60 0.84
C PHE A 13 1.99 -4.54 0.33
N SER A 14 1.22 -4.04 -0.62
CA SER A 14 0.24 -4.84 -1.37
C SER A 14 0.18 -4.36 -2.82
N MET A 15 -0.25 -5.25 -3.72
CA MET A 15 -0.57 -4.90 -5.09
C MET A 15 -2.10 -4.80 -5.24
N CYS A 16 -2.55 -3.71 -5.84
CA CYS A 16 -3.96 -3.52 -6.15
C CYS A 16 -4.18 -3.73 -7.65
N SER A 17 -5.25 -4.45 -8.00
CA SER A 17 -5.60 -4.73 -9.40
C SER A 17 -6.04 -3.48 -10.18
N THR A 18 -6.45 -2.41 -9.49
CA THR A 18 -6.87 -1.14 -10.10
C THR A 18 -6.45 0.04 -9.24
N GLU A 19 -6.30 1.22 -9.86
CA GLU A 19 -5.96 2.45 -9.15
C GLU A 19 -7.04 2.84 -8.12
N LYS A 20 -8.33 2.69 -8.46
CA LYS A 20 -9.45 2.97 -7.54
C LYS A 20 -9.41 2.12 -6.26
N LYS A 21 -8.84 0.91 -6.30
CA LYS A 21 -8.60 0.11 -5.09
C LYS A 21 -7.40 0.66 -4.31
N ALA A 22 -6.31 1.00 -5.00
CA ALA A 22 -5.14 1.61 -4.38
C ALA A 22 -5.47 2.91 -3.64
N ASP A 23 -6.30 3.78 -4.22
CA ASP A 23 -6.74 5.03 -3.58
C ASP A 23 -7.52 4.79 -2.29
N ARG A 24 -8.44 3.80 -2.30
CA ARG A 24 -9.20 3.44 -1.09
C ARG A 24 -8.26 2.96 0.01
N VAL A 25 -7.33 2.05 -0.30
CA VAL A 25 -6.36 1.54 0.67
C VAL A 25 -5.46 2.67 1.18
N PHE A 26 -4.93 3.51 0.28
CA PHE A 26 -4.08 4.64 0.65
C PHE A 26 -4.78 5.60 1.61
N ASN A 27 -6.02 6.01 1.29
CA ASN A 27 -6.80 6.91 2.12
C ASN A 27 -7.13 6.31 3.48
N SER A 28 -7.50 5.02 3.52
CA SER A 28 -7.73 4.32 4.79
C SER A 28 -6.46 4.29 5.65
N MET A 29 -5.29 3.99 5.06
CA MET A 29 -4.03 3.87 5.81
C MET A 29 -3.49 5.22 6.30
N LYS A 30 -3.74 6.33 5.59
CA LYS A 30 -3.30 7.67 6.02
C LYS A 30 -3.91 8.12 7.37
N GLY A 31 -5.02 7.52 7.80
CA GLY A 31 -5.58 7.75 9.15
C GLY A 31 -4.85 7.02 10.28
N PHE A 32 -4.02 6.03 9.98
CA PHE A 32 -3.36 5.16 10.97
C PHE A 32 -1.84 5.25 10.92
N CYS A 33 -1.26 5.43 9.73
CA CYS A 33 0.18 5.44 9.51
C CYS A 33 0.64 6.82 9.02
N LYS A 34 1.71 7.34 9.62
CA LYS A 34 2.33 8.60 9.18
C LYS A 34 2.90 8.49 7.77
N GLU A 35 3.52 7.35 7.48
CA GLU A 35 4.21 7.07 6.22
C GLU A 35 3.39 6.07 5.41
N VAL A 36 2.79 6.56 4.32
CA VAL A 36 1.98 5.76 3.39
C VAL A 36 2.27 6.28 2.00
N TYR A 37 2.60 5.36 1.10
CA TYR A 37 3.01 5.67 -0.27
C TYR A 37 2.19 4.84 -1.26
N LYS A 38 1.59 5.52 -2.25
CA LYS A 38 1.01 4.88 -3.43
C LYS A 38 2.07 4.93 -4.53
N VAL A 39 2.50 3.78 -5.03
CA VAL A 39 3.52 3.67 -6.08
C VAL A 39 2.99 2.86 -7.26
N ARG A 40 3.66 2.99 -8.41
CA ARG A 40 3.39 2.17 -9.61
C ARG A 40 4.69 1.56 -10.11
N LEU A 41 4.58 0.43 -10.80
CA LEU A 41 5.71 -0.11 -11.56
C LEU A 41 6.04 0.84 -12.71
N LEU A 42 7.33 1.13 -12.87
CA LEU A 42 7.86 1.82 -14.04
C LEU A 42 8.22 0.76 -15.09
N ARG A 43 8.10 1.12 -16.37
CA ARG A 43 8.58 0.29 -17.48
C ARG A 43 10.03 0.62 -17.75
#